data_AF-A0A2N7W1L3-F1
#
_entry.id   AF-A0A2N7W1L3-F1
#
_cell.length_a   1.000
_cell.length_b   1.000
_cell.length_c   1.000
_cell.angle_alpha   90.00
_cell.angle_beta   90.00
_cell.angle_gamma   90.00
#
_symmetry.space_group_name_H-M   'P 1'
#
loop_
_entity.id
_entity.type
_entity.pdbx_description
1 polymer ?
#
loop_
_entity_poly.entity_id
_entity_poly.type
_entity_poly.pdbx_seq_one_letter_code
_entity_poly.pdbx_strand_id
1 'polypeptide(L)' 'MRAKVDEQAHLLSANNRLRYAVYLISVQQARVENLTAAGLNAALAEDLLCLMNAILRNFIRHRQLILDSIERGHQ' A
#
# COMPACT_ATOMS: atom_id res chain seq x y z
N MET A 1 0.38 -26.19 -15.40
CA MET A 1 -0.75 -25.94 -14.47
C MET A 1 -0.30 -25.38 -13.12
N ARG A 2 0.80 -25.87 -12.50
CA ARG A 2 1.36 -25.33 -11.24
C ARG A 2 1.75 -23.84 -11.26
N ALA A 3 2.49 -23.39 -12.28
CA ALA A 3 2.95 -21.99 -12.36
C ALA A 3 1.82 -20.94 -12.29
N LYS A 4 0.66 -21.22 -12.91
CA LYS A 4 -0.51 -20.33 -12.87
C LYS A 4 -1.17 -20.26 -11.47
N VAL A 5 -1.13 -21.36 -10.72
CA VAL A 5 -1.67 -21.41 -9.35
C VAL A 5 -0.78 -20.61 -8.40
N ASP A 6 0.54 -20.70 -8.58
CA ASP A 6 1.52 -19.95 -7.78
C ASP A 6 1.42 -18.44 -8.05
N GLU A 7 1.32 -18.02 -9.32
CA GLU A 7 1.10 -16.61 -9.69
C GLU A 7 -0.18 -16.04 -9.07
N GLN A 8 -1.27 -16.80 -9.08
CA GLN A 8 -2.55 -16.34 -8.52
C GLN A 8 -2.52 -16.23 -6.99
N ALA A 9 -1.81 -17.13 -6.31
CA ALA A 9 -1.57 -17.04 -4.87
C ALA A 9 -0.69 -15.82 -4.51
N HIS A 10 0.34 -15.52 -5.31
CA HIS A 10 1.16 -14.32 -5.13
C HIS A 10 0.37 -13.03 -5.30
N LEU A 11 -0.50 -12.95 -6.33
CA LEU A 11 -1.36 -11.79 -6.55
C LEU A 11 -2.36 -11.57 -5.40
N LEU A 12 -2.93 -12.65 -4.86
CA LEU A 12 -3.83 -12.60 -3.71
C LEU A 12 -3.11 -12.14 -2.44
N SER A 13 -1.92 -12.69 -2.17
CA SER A 13 -1.08 -12.28 -1.04
C SER A 13 -0.72 -10.80 -1.11
N ALA A 14 -0.34 -10.32 -2.30
CA ALA A 14 -0.07 -8.90 -2.53
C ALA A 14 -1.30 -8.02 -2.27
N ASN A 15 -2.51 -8.46 -2.66
CA ASN A 15 -3.75 -7.74 -2.36
C ASN A 15 -4.03 -7.66 -0.85
N ASN A 16 -3.84 -8.76 -0.12
CA ASN A 16 -4.03 -8.77 1.32
C ASN A 16 -3.04 -7.83 2.02
N ARG A 17 -1.78 -7.80 1.58
CA ARG A 17 -0.76 -6.87 2.09
C ARG A 17 -1.11 -5.41 1.78
N LEU A 18 -1.63 -5.11 0.59
CA LEU A 18 -2.10 -3.76 0.25
C LEU A 18 -3.28 -3.32 1.14
N ARG A 19 -4.25 -4.19 1.37
CA ARG A 19 -5.37 -3.92 2.30
C ARG A 19 -4.86 -3.63 3.71
N TYR A 20 -3.91 -4.42 4.19
CA TYR A 20 -3.30 -4.21 5.49
C TYR A 20 -2.51 -2.90 5.56
N ALA A 21 -1.77 -2.54 4.52
CA ALA A 21 -1.07 -1.26 4.44
C ALA A 21 -2.05 -0.07 4.49
N VAL A 22 -3.18 -0.14 3.79
CA VAL A 22 -4.24 0.88 3.84
C VAL A 22 -4.80 1.02 5.25
N TYR A 23 -5.07 -0.09 5.95
CA TYR A 23 -5.49 -0.07 7.35
C TYR A 23 -4.47 0.60 8.27
N LEU A 24 -3.18 0.28 8.12
CA LEU A 24 -2.12 0.91 8.92
C LEU A 24 -2.00 2.42 8.64
N ILE A 25 -2.16 2.84 7.38
CA ILE A 25 -2.18 4.26 7.00
C ILE A 25 -3.37 4.97 7.64
N SER A 26 -4.56 4.35 7.67
CA SER A 26 -5.73 4.97 8.30
C SER A 26 -5.56 5.10 9.81
N VAL A 27 -4.93 4.12 10.47
CA VAL A 27 -4.58 4.21 11.89
C VAL A 27 -3.59 5.36 12.14
N GLN A 28 -2.58 5.51 11.28
CA GLN A 28 -1.61 6.60 11.40
C GLN A 28 -2.26 7.97 11.15
N GLN A 29 -3.20 8.07 10.21
CA GLN A 29 -4.01 9.27 9.98
C GLN A 29 -4.77 9.67 11.25
N ALA A 30 -5.50 8.74 11.86
CA ALA A 30 -6.22 8.99 13.11
C ALA A 30 -5.27 9.41 14.24
N ARG A 31 -4.05 8.85 14.28
CA ARG A 31 -3.03 9.25 15.25
C ARG A 31 -2.59 10.70 15.06
N VAL A 32 -2.35 11.15 13.82
CA VAL A 32 -2.02 12.54 13.51
C VAL A 32 -3.17 13.46 13.97
N GLU A 33 -4.40 13.13 13.60
CA GLU A 33 -5.60 13.91 13.98
C GLU A 33 -5.73 14.05 15.50
N ASN A 34 -5.51 12.97 16.25
CA ASN A 34 -5.57 12.98 17.71
C ASN A 34 -4.44 13.83 18.34
N LEU A 35 -3.20 13.75 17.80
CA LEU A 35 -2.09 14.56 18.28
C LEU A 35 -2.36 16.06 18.04
N THR A 36 -2.83 16.40 16.85
CA THR A 36 -3.17 17.77 16.46
C THR A 36 -4.33 18.31 17.31
N ALA A 37 -5.38 17.52 17.53
CA ALA A 37 -6.49 17.90 18.40
C ALA A 37 -6.08 18.11 19.85
N ALA A 38 -5.09 17.35 20.33
CA ALA A 38 -4.51 17.52 21.67
C ALA A 38 -3.52 18.69 21.78
N GLY A 39 -3.27 19.43 20.69
CA GLY A 39 -2.27 20.51 20.65
C GLY A 39 -0.83 20.01 20.81
N LEU A 40 -0.58 18.71 20.57
CA LEU A 40 0.73 18.10 20.65
C LEU A 40 1.48 18.27 19.33
N ASN A 41 2.81 18.22 19.39
CA ASN A 41 3.64 18.24 18.19
C ASN A 41 3.41 16.95 17.38
N ALA A 42 2.78 17.08 16.21
CA ALA A 42 2.45 15.99 15.30
C ALA A 42 3.44 15.84 14.12
N ALA A 43 4.48 16.70 14.00
CA ALA A 43 5.30 16.79 12.80
C ALA A 43 5.91 15.45 12.35
N LEU A 44 6.52 14.70 13.28
CA LEU A 44 7.08 13.38 12.95
C LEU A 44 6.01 12.36 12.52
N ALA A 45 4.82 12.43 13.12
CA ALA A 45 3.72 11.55 12.78
C ALA A 45 3.14 11.88 11.39
N GLU A 46 3.12 13.17 11.02
CA GLU A 46 2.75 13.66 9.69
C GLU A 46 3.77 13.26 8.63
N ASP A 47 5.08 13.41 8.91
CA ASP A 47 6.14 12.98 8.01
C ASP A 47 6.06 11.48 7.73
N LEU A 48 5.84 10.69 8.78
CA LEU A 48 5.65 9.25 8.65
C LEU A 48 4.43 8.92 7.79
N LEU A 49 3.30 9.59 8.02
CA LEU A 49 2.08 9.41 7.24
C LEU A 49 2.30 9.77 5.75
N CYS A 50 3.01 10.86 5.48
CA CYS A 50 3.39 11.25 4.12
C CYS A 50 4.25 10.18 3.44
N LEU A 51 5.26 9.67 4.14
CA LEU A 51 6.13 8.61 3.64
C LEU A 51 5.36 7.31 3.36
N MET A 52 4.49 6.89 4.29
CA MET A 52 3.65 5.70 4.11
C MET A 52 2.75 5.83 2.87
N ASN A 53 2.14 7.00 2.67
CA ASN A 53 1.32 7.28 1.49
C ASN A 53 2.15 7.27 0.19
N ALA A 54 3.37 7.81 0.20
CA ALA A 54 4.25 7.78 -0.97
C ALA A 54 4.64 6.34 -1.34
N ILE A 55 5.00 5.53 -0.34
CA ILE A 55 5.33 4.11 -0.51
C ILE A 55 4.13 3.33 -1.07
N LEU A 56 2.92 3.53 -0.52
CA LEU A 56 1.72 2.86 -1.01
C LEU A 56 1.45 3.18 -2.49
N ARG A 57 1.55 4.46 -2.89
CA ARG A 57 1.38 4.87 -4.29
C ARG A 57 2.39 4.19 -5.22
N ASN A 58 3.65 4.09 -4.80
CA ASN A 58 4.68 3.39 -5.57
C ASN A 58 4.34 1.89 -5.73
N PHE A 59 3.89 1.22 -4.67
CA PHE A 59 3.47 -0.18 -4.77
C PHE A 59 2.29 -0.38 -5.73
N ILE A 60 1.28 0.49 -5.68
CA ILE A 60 0.14 0.44 -6.61
C ILE A 60 0.62 0.61 -8.05
N ARG A 61 1.51 1.57 -8.31
CA ARG A 61 2.08 1.82 -9.65
C ARG A 61 2.89 0.64 -10.16
N HIS A 62 3.77 0.06 -9.32
CA HIS A 62 4.53 -1.13 -9.70
C HIS A 62 3.62 -2.31 -10.02
N ARG A 63 2.53 -2.49 -9.27
CA ARG A 63 1.54 -3.53 -9.54
C ARG A 63 0.87 -3.34 -10.91
N GLN A 64 0.46 -2.12 -11.24
CA GLN A 64 -0.14 -1.81 -12.54
C GLN A 64 0.84 -2.14 -13.68
N LEU A 65 2.11 -1.72 -13.57
CA LEU A 65 3.13 -2.03 -14.56
C LEU A 65 3.36 -3.53 -14.77
N ILE A 66 3.30 -4.32 -13.68
CA ILE A 66 3.41 -5.79 -13.76
C ILE A 66 2.19 -6.36 -14.51
N LEU A 67 0.98 -5.92 -14.17
CA LEU A 67 -0.25 -6.37 -14.86
C LEU A 67 -0.21 -6.05 -16.35
N ASP A 68 0.12 -4.81 -16.71
CA ASP A 68 0.25 -4.38 -18.12
C ASP A 68 1.31 -5.19 -18.88
N SER A 69 2.37 -5.60 -18.20
CA SER A 69 3.44 -6.43 -18.80
C SER A 69 2.98 -7.87 -19.01
N ILE A 70 2.21 -8.42 -18.07
CA ILE A 70 1.61 -9.75 -18.19
C ILE A 70 0.60 -9.76 -19.34
N GLU A 71 -0.29 -8.79 -19.43
CA GLU A 71 -1.31 -8.71 -20.48
C GLU A 71 -0.70 -8.63 -21.89
N ARG A 72 0.35 -7.80 -22.05
CA ARG A 72 1.08 -7.69 -23.32
C ARG A 72 1.87 -8.95 -23.70
N GLY A 73 2.40 -9.69 -22.72
CA GLY A 73 3.12 -10.94 -22.98
C GLY A 73 2.21 -12.13 -23.34
N HIS A 74 0.89 -11.99 -23.17
CA HIS A 74 -0.11 -13.00 -23.55
C HIS A 74 -0.79 -12.71 -24.90
N GLN A 75 -0.40 -11.63 -25.60
CA GLN A 75 -0.79 -11.31 -26.99
C GLN A 75 0.25 -11.84 -27.97
#